data_AF-A0A081BQB3-F1
#
_entry.id   AF-A0A081BQB3-F1
#
_cell.length_a   1.000
_cell.length_b   1.000
_cell.length_c   1.000
_cell.angle_alpha   90.00
_cell.angle_beta   90.00
_cell.angle_gamma   90.00
#
_symmetry.space_group_name_H-M   'P 1'
#
loop_
_entity.id
_entity.type
_entity.pdbx_description
1 polymer ?
#
loop_
_entity_poly.entity_id
_entity_poly.type
_entity_poly.pdbx_seq_one_letter_code
_entity_poly.pdbx_strand_id
1 'polypeptide(L)'
;MTDNFTESLLRPTPAAWRQREWYVVTEFERTPSVNFRRAVELSHTHPGFAALMDERNILIYRNIYRKEELLQFQALLKLIKNWKGIKLYLNGERVEADNLGSGIQCFAQTVLSAGTTSERPEQCQMFWREAATASGYIGCRRSHVSMEWQGEFSIDLPIWFAFGYLDKNQVYQLRQENLESAVMSELLEYHYCPLLRLDQIQAFLRSFPKRIDPRKDREWRYARRQAERNAPVVTSPLFDQRAAREAAILPVSPEAYTAYLRRVAILGAV
;
A
#
# COMPACT_ATOMS: atom_id res chain seq x y z
N MET A 1 26.59 24.99 -46.44
CA MET A 1 26.66 24.49 -45.06
C MET A 1 25.88 25.45 -44.20
N THR A 2 24.63 25.11 -43.91
CA THR A 2 23.74 25.88 -43.04
C THR A 2 23.21 24.90 -42.03
N ASP A 3 23.68 25.06 -40.79
CA ASP A 3 23.39 24.19 -39.66
C ASP A 3 21.91 24.20 -39.31
N ASN A 4 21.33 23.00 -39.33
CA ASN A 4 20.06 22.67 -38.69
C ASN A 4 20.30 22.61 -37.18
N PHE A 5 20.02 23.69 -36.46
CA PHE A 5 20.18 23.72 -35.01
C PHE A 5 19.06 24.50 -34.31
N THR A 6 17.78 24.23 -34.59
CA THR A 6 16.71 24.75 -33.72
C THR A 6 15.35 24.03 -33.86
N GLU A 7 15.24 22.74 -33.50
CA GLU A 7 13.90 22.17 -33.23
C GLU A 7 13.89 20.87 -32.41
N SER A 8 14.74 20.72 -31.38
CA SER A 8 14.73 19.49 -30.54
C SER A 8 14.55 19.72 -29.04
N LEU A 9 14.13 20.90 -28.59
CA LEU A 9 14.00 21.22 -27.15
C LEU A 9 12.57 21.48 -26.66
N LEU A 10 11.54 21.18 -27.45
CA LEU A 10 10.16 21.41 -27.01
C LEU A 10 9.32 20.15 -27.13
N ARG A 11 8.94 19.65 -25.95
CA ARG A 11 8.00 18.57 -25.62
C ARG A 11 8.65 17.21 -25.36
N PRO A 12 8.91 16.84 -24.09
CA PRO A 12 9.19 15.46 -23.75
C PRO A 12 8.00 14.58 -24.18
N THR A 13 8.29 13.56 -24.99
CA THR A 13 7.33 12.57 -25.48
C THR A 13 6.60 11.92 -24.29
N PRO A 14 5.28 11.65 -24.39
CA PRO A 14 4.50 11.04 -23.29
C PRO A 14 5.08 9.73 -22.74
N ALA A 15 5.88 9.02 -23.55
CA ALA A 15 6.57 7.79 -23.15
C ALA A 15 7.63 8.00 -22.06
N ALA A 16 8.29 9.16 -21.98
CA ALA A 16 9.31 9.45 -20.97
C ALA A 16 8.74 9.74 -19.57
N TRP A 17 7.44 10.03 -19.48
CA TRP A 17 6.75 10.25 -18.20
C TRP A 17 6.28 8.94 -17.53
N ARG A 18 6.13 7.85 -18.30
CA ARG A 18 5.57 6.58 -17.81
C ARG A 18 6.49 5.75 -16.92
N GLN A 19 7.77 6.11 -16.79
CA GLN A 19 8.74 5.38 -15.97
C GLN A 19 9.28 6.21 -14.80
N ARG A 20 8.59 7.28 -14.39
CA ARG A 20 9.00 7.99 -13.18
C ARG A 20 8.59 7.17 -11.97
N GLU A 21 9.57 6.79 -11.16
CA GLU A 21 9.38 6.41 -9.77
C GLU A 21 8.51 7.45 -9.04
N TRP A 22 7.86 7.04 -7.95
CA TRP A 22 6.93 7.86 -7.16
C TRP A 22 7.43 9.31 -6.97
N TYR A 23 6.56 10.30 -7.20
CA TYR A 23 6.89 11.72 -7.00
C TYR A 23 5.67 12.57 -6.66
N VAL A 24 5.91 13.69 -5.98
CA VAL A 24 4.91 14.74 -5.74
C VAL A 24 5.44 16.09 -6.22
N VAL A 25 4.58 16.89 -6.83
CA VAL A 25 4.87 18.24 -7.29
C VAL A 25 4.01 19.23 -6.53
N THR A 26 4.62 20.31 -6.05
CA THR A 26 3.91 21.48 -5.54
C THR A 26 4.08 22.63 -6.50
N GLU A 27 2.99 23.34 -6.77
CA GLU A 27 3.02 24.62 -7.46
C GLU A 27 2.24 25.65 -6.66
N PHE A 28 2.77 26.86 -6.58
CA PHE A 28 2.05 27.99 -6.02
C PHE A 28 2.51 29.30 -6.65
N GLU A 29 1.64 30.30 -6.54
CA GLU A 29 1.83 31.65 -7.05
C GLU A 29 2.09 32.63 -5.91
N ARG A 30 2.42 33.88 -6.26
CA ARG A 30 2.49 34.96 -5.28
C ARG A 30 1.14 35.13 -4.56
N THR A 31 1.20 35.27 -3.24
CA THR A 31 0.02 35.43 -2.37
C THR A 31 0.29 36.47 -1.27
N PRO A 32 -0.74 37.15 -0.72
CA PRO A 32 -0.59 38.05 0.42
C PRO A 32 -0.31 37.33 1.76
N SER A 33 -0.17 36.00 1.78
CA SER A 33 0.13 35.25 3.00
C SER A 33 1.44 35.69 3.65
N VAL A 34 1.44 35.83 4.99
CA VAL A 34 2.66 36.08 5.78
C VAL A 34 3.71 34.97 5.64
N ASN A 35 3.29 33.76 5.27
CA ASN A 35 4.19 32.62 5.04
C ASN A 35 4.82 32.61 3.65
N PHE A 36 4.45 33.54 2.75
CA PHE A 36 4.88 33.53 1.35
C PHE A 36 6.39 33.53 1.22
N ARG A 37 7.06 34.49 1.86
CA ARG A 37 8.53 34.61 1.83
C ARG A 37 9.22 33.33 2.28
N ARG A 38 8.76 32.75 3.40
CA ARG A 38 9.31 31.51 3.95
C ARG A 38 9.11 30.31 3.04
N ALA A 39 7.96 30.20 2.38
CA ALA A 39 7.69 29.13 1.42
C ALA A 39 8.60 29.23 0.19
N VAL A 40 8.84 30.45 -0.33
CA VAL A 40 9.77 30.69 -1.43
C VAL A 40 11.21 30.37 -1.02
N GLU A 41 11.66 30.83 0.15
CA GLU A 41 12.98 30.51 0.70
C GLU A 41 13.18 28.99 0.83
N LEU A 42 12.21 28.28 1.43
CA LEU A 42 12.26 26.82 1.53
C LEU A 42 12.27 26.15 0.14
N SER A 43 11.50 26.68 -0.81
CA SER A 43 11.46 26.15 -2.18
C SER A 43 12.83 26.24 -2.85
N HIS A 44 13.52 27.38 -2.73
CA HIS A 44 14.85 27.60 -3.33
C HIS A 44 15.94 26.67 -2.77
N THR A 45 15.77 26.16 -1.56
CA THR A 45 16.74 25.19 -0.98
C THR A 45 16.65 23.79 -1.61
N HIS A 46 15.59 23.48 -2.35
CA HIS A 46 15.38 22.15 -2.92
C HIS A 46 15.99 22.00 -4.32
N PRO A 47 16.75 20.92 -4.63
CA PRO A 47 17.31 20.71 -5.97
C PRO A 47 16.26 20.61 -7.09
N GLY A 48 15.07 20.10 -6.77
CA GLY A 48 13.92 20.00 -7.67
C GLY A 48 13.12 21.29 -7.87
N PHE A 49 13.63 22.45 -7.44
CA PHE A 49 12.97 23.74 -7.62
C PHE A 49 13.10 24.28 -9.05
N ALA A 50 12.01 24.86 -9.56
CA ALA A 50 12.00 25.63 -10.79
C ALA A 50 11.04 26.82 -10.67
N ALA A 51 11.46 27.97 -11.16
CA ALA A 51 10.60 29.13 -11.37
C ALA A 51 10.14 29.15 -12.83
N LEU A 52 8.83 29.16 -13.06
CA LEU A 52 8.23 29.08 -14.38
C LEU A 52 7.33 30.29 -14.61
N MET A 53 7.21 30.76 -15.85
CA MET A 53 6.09 31.63 -16.24
C MET A 53 5.01 30.80 -16.89
N ASP A 54 3.76 31.05 -16.53
CA ASP A 54 2.61 30.56 -17.27
C ASP A 54 2.28 31.46 -18.49
N GLU A 55 1.24 31.08 -19.24
CA GLU A 55 0.77 31.81 -20.43
C GLU A 55 0.27 33.23 -20.13
N ARG A 56 0.03 33.56 -18.86
CA ARG A 56 -0.44 34.86 -18.37
C ARG A 56 0.69 35.71 -17.81
N ASN A 57 1.95 35.28 -17.98
CA ASN A 57 3.14 35.88 -17.37
C ASN A 57 3.09 35.88 -15.83
N ILE A 58 2.40 34.91 -15.22
CA ILE A 58 2.40 34.71 -13.77
C ILE A 58 3.57 33.79 -13.40
N LEU A 59 4.34 34.21 -12.40
CA LEU A 59 5.44 33.42 -11.86
C LEU A 59 4.92 32.28 -10.98
N ILE A 60 5.19 31.04 -11.39
CA ILE A 60 4.88 29.81 -10.68
C ILE A 60 6.15 29.28 -10.01
N TYR A 61 6.06 29.06 -8.70
CA TYR A 61 7.09 28.37 -7.92
C TYR A 61 6.76 26.88 -7.91
N ARG A 62 7.58 26.07 -8.59
CA ARG A 62 7.40 24.62 -8.69
C ARG A 62 8.50 23.89 -7.93
N ASN A 63 8.13 22.89 -7.14
CA ASN A 63 9.05 21.93 -6.54
C ASN A 63 8.63 20.52 -6.88
N ILE A 64 9.58 19.68 -7.26
CA ILE A 64 9.39 18.25 -7.50
C ILE A 64 10.12 17.49 -6.40
N TYR A 65 9.40 16.61 -5.69
CA TYR A 65 9.91 15.80 -4.58
C TYR A 65 9.81 14.31 -4.92
N ARG A 66 10.82 13.55 -4.53
CA ARG A 66 10.84 12.09 -4.50
C ARG A 66 10.40 11.55 -3.14
N LYS A 67 10.22 10.23 -3.04
CA LYS A 67 9.75 9.58 -1.81
C LYS A 67 10.70 9.84 -0.64
N GLU A 68 12.01 9.92 -0.89
CA GLU A 68 13.05 10.22 0.11
C GLU A 68 12.95 11.67 0.64
N GLU A 69 12.37 12.57 -0.15
CA GLU A 69 12.28 14.01 0.13
C GLU A 69 10.93 14.39 0.77
N LEU A 70 10.09 13.40 1.13
CA LEU A 70 8.74 13.63 1.64
C LEU A 70 8.67 14.49 2.90
N LEU A 71 9.70 14.45 3.76
CA LEU A 71 9.76 15.33 4.94
C LEU A 71 9.90 16.82 4.54
N GLN A 72 10.64 17.10 3.46
CA GLN A 72 10.82 18.45 2.93
C GLN A 72 9.54 18.93 2.23
N PHE A 73 8.89 18.03 1.47
CA PHE A 73 7.55 18.27 0.92
C PHE A 73 6.55 18.63 2.03
N GLN A 74 6.50 17.85 3.11
CA GLN A 74 5.60 18.12 4.23
C GLN A 74 5.89 19.46 4.93
N ALA A 75 7.17 19.84 5.03
CA ALA A 75 7.55 21.14 5.57
C ALA A 75 7.01 22.29 4.70
N LEU A 76 7.13 22.19 3.37
CA LEU A 76 6.57 23.19 2.45
C LEU A 76 5.04 23.18 2.49
N LEU A 77 4.41 22.01 2.39
CA LEU A 77 2.96 21.85 2.37
C LEU A 77 2.30 22.49 3.60
N LYS A 78 2.90 22.38 4.79
CA LYS A 78 2.40 23.04 6.01
C LYS A 78 2.25 24.56 5.85
N LEU A 79 3.10 25.20 5.05
CA LEU A 79 3.07 26.64 4.79
C LEU A 79 2.00 27.02 3.76
N ILE A 80 1.81 26.17 2.74
CA ILE A 80 1.06 26.51 1.53
C ILE A 80 -0.32 25.84 1.40
N LYS A 81 -0.64 24.83 2.22
CA LYS A 81 -1.84 23.98 2.06
C LYS A 81 -3.17 24.72 1.99
N ASN A 82 -3.27 25.89 2.62
CA ASN A 82 -4.52 26.67 2.68
C ASN A 82 -4.57 27.79 1.61
N TRP A 83 -3.63 27.84 0.67
CA TRP A 83 -3.59 28.90 -0.34
C TRP A 83 -4.47 28.54 -1.53
N LYS A 84 -5.31 29.48 -1.99
CA LYS A 84 -6.23 29.26 -3.12
C LYS A 84 -5.53 28.90 -4.45
N GLY A 85 -4.27 29.32 -4.62
CA GLY A 85 -3.48 29.08 -5.84
C GLY A 85 -2.58 27.85 -5.79
N ILE A 86 -2.66 27.01 -4.76
CA ILE A 86 -1.84 25.80 -4.70
C ILE A 86 -2.34 24.76 -5.70
N LYS A 87 -1.41 24.14 -6.42
CA LYS A 87 -1.67 22.92 -7.20
C LYS A 87 -0.71 21.85 -6.72
N LEU A 88 -1.26 20.66 -6.47
CA LEU A 88 -0.50 19.49 -6.08
C LEU A 88 -0.70 18.42 -7.14
N TYR A 89 0.39 17.76 -7.51
CA TYR A 89 0.34 16.64 -8.43
C TYR A 89 1.07 15.46 -7.83
N LEU A 90 0.41 14.31 -7.74
CA LEU A 90 1.00 13.07 -7.30
C LEU A 90 1.08 12.12 -8.49
N ASN A 91 2.28 11.66 -8.85
CA ASN A 91 2.50 10.79 -10.00
C ASN A 91 1.87 11.30 -11.32
N GLY A 92 1.67 12.62 -11.43
CA GLY A 92 1.06 13.28 -12.58
C GLY A 92 -0.44 13.56 -12.44
N GLU A 93 -1.09 13.04 -11.42
CA GLU A 93 -2.51 13.27 -11.13
C GLU A 93 -2.68 14.46 -10.18
N ARG A 94 -3.63 15.35 -10.49
CA ARG A 94 -3.91 16.49 -9.61
C ARG A 94 -4.63 16.02 -8.35
N VAL A 95 -4.13 16.42 -7.19
CA VAL A 95 -4.70 16.06 -5.89
C VAL A 95 -5.01 17.30 -5.06
N GLU A 96 -5.99 17.22 -4.18
CA GLU A 96 -6.27 18.26 -3.19
C GLU A 96 -5.39 18.04 -1.97
N ALA A 97 -5.01 19.12 -1.28
CA ALA A 97 -4.16 19.04 -0.10
C ALA A 97 -4.80 18.20 1.02
N ASP A 98 -6.12 18.31 1.19
CA ASP A 98 -6.88 17.55 2.18
C ASP A 98 -7.05 16.08 1.80
N ASN A 99 -6.93 15.76 0.50
CA ASN A 99 -7.01 14.40 -0.01
C ASN A 99 -5.64 13.71 -0.06
N LEU A 100 -4.55 14.35 0.39
CA LEU A 100 -3.27 13.69 0.59
C LEU A 100 -3.41 12.64 1.70
N GLY A 101 -3.88 11.46 1.32
CA GLY A 101 -4.27 10.38 2.22
C GLY A 101 -3.18 9.97 3.21
N SER A 102 -3.60 9.23 4.21
CA SER A 102 -2.79 8.73 5.33
C SER A 102 -1.53 7.96 4.87
N GLY A 103 -1.49 7.49 3.63
CA GLY A 103 -0.33 6.84 3.01
C GLY A 103 0.98 7.64 3.06
N ILE A 104 0.96 8.92 2.65
CA ILE A 104 2.17 9.77 2.65
C ILE A 104 2.65 10.02 4.07
N GLN A 105 1.72 10.34 4.97
CA GLN A 105 2.02 10.57 6.38
C GLN A 105 2.58 9.32 7.06
N CYS A 106 1.96 8.16 6.81
CA CYS A 106 2.41 6.88 7.34
C CYS A 106 3.81 6.56 6.85
N PHE A 107 4.12 6.75 5.56
CA PHE A 107 5.46 6.53 5.03
C PHE A 107 6.49 7.48 5.66
N ALA A 108 6.20 8.77 5.72
CA ALA A 108 7.10 9.75 6.33
C ALA A 108 7.41 9.40 7.79
N GLN A 109 6.39 9.05 8.59
CA GLN A 109 6.58 8.71 10.00
C GLN A 109 7.25 7.35 10.22
N THR A 110 6.85 6.33 9.47
CA THR A 110 7.25 4.93 9.71
C THR A 110 8.59 4.61 9.02
N VAL A 111 8.86 5.24 7.88
CA VAL A 111 10.04 4.92 7.04
C VAL A 111 11.11 6.01 7.14
N LEU A 112 10.75 7.29 7.03
CA LEU A 112 11.74 8.37 6.96
C LEU A 112 12.16 8.90 8.35
N SER A 113 11.20 9.12 9.25
CA SER A 113 11.45 9.70 10.57
C SER A 113 12.03 8.71 11.58
N ALA A 114 12.03 7.41 11.29
CA ALA A 114 12.48 6.36 12.21
C ALA A 114 14.01 6.30 12.43
N GLY A 115 14.82 7.07 11.68
CA GLY A 115 16.20 7.44 12.00
C GLY A 115 17.23 6.31 12.14
N THR A 116 18.19 6.23 11.22
CA THR A 116 19.63 5.94 11.46
C THR A 116 20.05 4.75 12.36
N THR A 117 19.21 3.75 12.59
CA THR A 117 19.68 2.41 12.97
C THR A 117 19.53 1.51 11.76
N SER A 118 20.53 0.69 11.49
CA SER A 118 20.55 -0.39 10.50
C SER A 118 19.47 -1.48 10.74
N GLU A 119 18.44 -1.16 11.51
CA GLU A 119 17.34 -2.00 11.94
C GLU A 119 16.00 -1.26 11.79
N ARG A 120 15.02 -1.60 10.96
CA ARG A 120 14.90 -2.42 9.75
C ARG A 120 13.58 -1.99 9.06
N PRO A 121 13.35 -2.36 7.79
CA PRO A 121 12.04 -2.44 7.11
C PRO A 121 10.92 -3.21 7.86
N GLU A 122 11.15 -3.68 9.08
CA GLU A 122 10.23 -4.46 9.89
C GLU A 122 8.91 -3.72 10.22
N GLN A 123 8.95 -2.39 10.27
CA GLN A 123 7.73 -1.60 10.52
C GLN A 123 6.74 -1.61 9.34
N CYS A 124 7.22 -1.94 8.14
CA CYS A 124 6.43 -2.21 6.96
C CYS A 124 6.62 -3.67 6.54
N GLN A 125 6.50 -4.63 7.46
CA GLN A 125 6.45 -6.07 7.13
C GLN A 125 5.27 -6.37 6.21
N MET A 126 5.51 -6.20 4.91
CA MET A 126 4.58 -6.52 3.84
C MET A 126 5.00 -7.88 3.28
N PHE A 127 4.03 -8.77 3.15
CA PHE A 127 4.23 -10.01 2.46
C PHE A 127 4.17 -9.77 0.95
N TRP A 128 5.20 -10.26 0.25
CA TRP A 128 5.30 -10.29 -1.20
C TRP A 128 5.55 -11.71 -1.69
N ARG A 129 5.23 -11.99 -2.96
CA ARG A 129 5.35 -13.34 -3.54
C ARG A 129 6.79 -13.86 -3.44
N GLU A 130 7.78 -13.00 -3.53
CA GLU A 130 9.21 -13.34 -3.50
C GLU A 130 9.73 -13.67 -2.09
N ALA A 131 8.88 -13.58 -1.05
CA ALA A 131 9.28 -13.90 0.32
C ALA A 131 9.65 -15.39 0.47
N ALA A 132 10.71 -15.67 1.24
CA ALA A 132 11.13 -17.03 1.54
C ALA A 132 10.19 -17.73 2.55
N THR A 133 9.53 -16.93 3.40
CA THR A 133 8.62 -17.35 4.46
C THR A 133 7.32 -16.56 4.40
N ALA A 134 6.22 -17.18 4.83
CA ALA A 134 4.93 -16.52 4.95
C ALA A 134 4.85 -15.74 6.26
N SER A 135 5.50 -14.58 6.32
CA SER A 135 5.45 -13.67 7.47
C SER A 135 5.00 -12.28 7.02
N GLY A 136 4.38 -11.54 7.95
CA GLY A 136 3.84 -10.20 7.72
C GLY A 136 2.43 -10.20 7.13
N TYR A 137 2.05 -9.06 6.56
CA TYR A 137 0.68 -8.78 6.14
C TYR A 137 0.54 -8.74 4.63
N ILE A 138 -0.61 -9.16 4.10
CA ILE A 138 -0.87 -9.05 2.67
C ILE A 138 -0.82 -7.57 2.26
N GLY A 139 0.14 -7.24 1.41
CA GLY A 139 0.27 -5.93 0.77
C GLY A 139 0.78 -4.81 1.69
N CYS A 140 0.35 -4.70 2.94
CA CYS A 140 0.84 -3.72 3.93
C CYS A 140 0.25 -4.06 5.31
N ARG A 141 0.96 -3.71 6.40
CA ARG A 141 0.45 -3.91 7.78
C ARG A 141 -0.92 -3.29 8.06
N ARG A 142 -1.28 -2.25 7.30
CA ARG A 142 -2.57 -1.57 7.39
C ARG A 142 -3.73 -2.38 6.81
N SER A 143 -3.48 -3.49 6.11
CA SER A 143 -4.55 -4.40 5.68
C SER A 143 -5.07 -5.28 6.81
N HIS A 144 -4.30 -5.44 7.89
CA HIS A 144 -4.60 -6.32 9.02
C HIS A 144 -4.81 -7.80 8.67
N VAL A 145 -4.60 -8.21 7.42
CA VAL A 145 -4.69 -9.61 7.00
C VAL A 145 -3.31 -10.25 7.00
N SER A 146 -3.10 -11.16 7.94
CA SER A 146 -1.82 -11.85 8.13
C SER A 146 -1.61 -12.95 7.10
N MET A 147 -0.38 -13.09 6.64
CA MET A 147 0.11 -14.30 5.96
C MET A 147 0.74 -15.29 6.92
N GLU A 148 1.04 -14.86 8.14
CA GLU A 148 1.75 -15.64 9.13
C GLU A 148 0.83 -16.55 9.93
N TRP A 149 1.22 -17.82 10.02
CA TRP A 149 0.54 -18.81 10.84
C TRP A 149 1.55 -19.57 11.71
N GLN A 150 1.42 -19.40 13.04
CA GLN A 150 2.30 -20.02 14.03
C GLN A 150 1.60 -21.12 14.86
N GLY A 151 0.50 -21.67 14.36
CA GLY A 151 -0.26 -22.72 15.06
C GLY A 151 -1.42 -22.24 15.92
N GLU A 152 -1.42 -20.97 16.33
CA GLU A 152 -2.53 -20.33 17.02
C GLU A 152 -3.35 -19.45 16.07
N PHE A 153 -4.67 -19.51 16.18
CA PHE A 153 -5.60 -18.68 15.43
C PHE A 153 -6.04 -17.51 16.30
N SER A 154 -5.83 -16.28 15.83
CA SER A 154 -6.31 -15.06 16.48
C SER A 154 -7.42 -14.43 15.64
N ILE A 155 -8.52 -14.07 16.29
CA ILE A 155 -9.66 -13.40 15.66
C ILE A 155 -9.31 -11.94 15.32
N ASP A 156 -8.43 -11.33 16.11
CA ASP A 156 -8.05 -9.91 15.98
C ASP A 156 -7.10 -9.65 14.79
N LEU A 157 -6.47 -10.71 14.27
CA LEU A 157 -5.54 -10.68 13.14
C LEU A 157 -5.90 -11.79 12.15
N PRO A 158 -6.91 -11.58 11.29
CA PRO A 158 -7.39 -12.62 10.40
C PRO A 158 -6.29 -13.06 9.45
N ILE A 159 -6.14 -14.38 9.31
CA ILE A 159 -5.33 -15.00 8.26
C ILE A 159 -6.19 -15.22 7.02
N TRP A 160 -5.60 -15.19 5.83
CA TRP A 160 -6.31 -15.30 4.55
C TRP A 160 -7.26 -16.52 4.44
N PHE A 161 -6.94 -17.65 5.07
CA PHE A 161 -7.81 -18.84 5.05
C PHE A 161 -8.97 -18.78 6.07
N ALA A 162 -9.13 -17.68 6.81
CA ALA A 162 -10.33 -17.39 7.60
C ALA A 162 -11.52 -16.91 6.73
N PHE A 163 -11.26 -16.55 5.47
CA PHE A 163 -12.24 -15.96 4.55
C PHE A 163 -12.94 -17.02 3.67
N GLY A 164 -13.11 -18.24 4.15
CA GLY A 164 -13.73 -19.32 3.37
C GLY A 164 -14.64 -20.21 4.20
N TYR A 165 -15.16 -21.24 3.56
CA TYR A 165 -16.14 -22.15 4.15
C TYR A 165 -15.99 -23.55 3.58
N LEU A 166 -16.44 -24.56 4.31
CA LEU A 166 -16.57 -25.92 3.78
C LEU A 166 -17.89 -26.06 3.01
N ASP A 167 -17.81 -26.57 1.79
CA ASP A 167 -19.01 -26.93 1.04
C ASP A 167 -19.62 -28.26 1.53
N LYS A 168 -20.72 -28.68 0.91
CA LYS A 168 -21.41 -29.94 1.24
C LYS A 168 -20.54 -31.19 1.12
N ASN A 169 -19.46 -31.14 0.33
CA ASN A 169 -18.53 -32.26 0.13
C ASN A 169 -17.33 -32.20 1.09
N GLN A 170 -17.32 -31.22 2.02
CA GLN A 170 -16.20 -30.92 2.91
C GLN A 170 -14.95 -30.43 2.15
N VAL A 171 -15.14 -29.80 0.99
CA VAL A 171 -14.05 -29.10 0.29
C VAL A 171 -14.12 -27.63 0.71
N TYR A 172 -13.00 -27.09 1.15
CA TYR A 172 -12.91 -25.68 1.51
C TYR A 172 -12.92 -24.81 0.26
N GLN A 173 -13.79 -23.81 0.27
CA GLN A 173 -13.94 -22.80 -0.76
C GLN A 173 -13.52 -21.43 -0.19
N LEU A 174 -12.51 -20.81 -0.78
CA LEU A 174 -12.09 -19.47 -0.42
C LEU A 174 -13.07 -18.46 -1.01
N ARG A 175 -13.64 -17.57 -0.18
CA ARG A 175 -14.40 -16.41 -0.67
C ARG A 175 -13.42 -15.31 -1.03
N GLN A 176 -12.80 -15.45 -2.20
CA GLN A 176 -11.76 -14.56 -2.68
C GLN A 176 -12.20 -13.10 -2.71
N GLU A 177 -13.46 -12.82 -3.07
CA GLU A 177 -14.05 -11.48 -3.06
C GLU A 177 -14.08 -10.86 -1.65
N ASN A 178 -14.34 -11.67 -0.62
CA ASN A 178 -14.34 -11.19 0.78
C ASN A 178 -12.92 -10.87 1.25
N LEU A 179 -11.95 -11.73 0.91
CA LEU A 179 -10.54 -11.51 1.21
C LEU A 179 -10.03 -10.24 0.50
N GLU A 180 -10.34 -10.10 -0.79
CA GLU A 180 -9.97 -8.93 -1.58
C GLU A 180 -10.62 -7.67 -1.02
N SER A 181 -11.92 -7.71 -0.72
CA SER A 181 -12.61 -6.57 -0.12
C SER A 181 -11.99 -6.16 1.22
N ALA A 182 -11.68 -7.13 2.10
CA ALA A 182 -11.09 -6.87 3.41
C ALA A 182 -9.69 -6.24 3.30
N VAL A 183 -8.85 -6.72 2.39
CA VAL A 183 -7.51 -6.15 2.19
C VAL A 183 -7.60 -4.77 1.52
N MET A 184 -8.39 -4.63 0.46
CA MET A 184 -8.39 -3.42 -0.36
C MET A 184 -9.14 -2.26 0.30
N SER A 185 -10.20 -2.51 1.09
CA SER A 185 -10.94 -1.43 1.75
C SER A 185 -10.07 -0.65 2.73
N GLU A 186 -9.26 -1.35 3.52
CA GLU A 186 -8.36 -0.73 4.49
C GLU A 186 -7.20 0.00 3.79
N LEU A 187 -6.68 -0.56 2.70
CA LEU A 187 -5.53 -0.01 1.99
C LEU A 187 -5.85 1.20 1.12
N LEU A 188 -7.13 1.44 0.80
CA LEU A 188 -7.54 2.59 -0.01
C LEU A 188 -7.18 3.91 0.65
N GLU A 189 -7.27 4.04 1.98
CA GLU A 189 -6.85 5.25 2.71
C GLU A 189 -5.34 5.55 2.53
N TYR A 190 -4.55 4.51 2.21
CA TYR A 190 -3.11 4.57 2.09
C TYR A 190 -2.60 4.56 0.64
N HIS A 191 -3.49 4.69 -0.36
CA HIS A 191 -3.18 4.55 -1.80
C HIS A 191 -2.04 5.46 -2.31
N TYR A 192 -1.77 6.58 -1.65
CA TYR A 192 -0.66 7.48 -1.98
C TYR A 192 0.69 7.14 -1.32
N CYS A 193 0.76 6.07 -0.52
CA CYS A 193 2.02 5.57 0.05
C CYS A 193 3.00 5.17 -1.07
N PRO A 194 4.27 5.63 -1.04
CA PRO A 194 5.27 5.28 -2.04
C PRO A 194 5.58 3.79 -2.20
N LEU A 195 5.32 2.99 -1.16
CA LEU A 195 5.57 1.55 -1.16
C LEU A 195 4.34 0.73 -1.56
N LEU A 196 3.16 1.35 -1.62
CA LEU A 196 1.91 0.63 -1.84
C LEU A 196 1.59 0.56 -3.33
N ARG A 197 1.36 -0.66 -3.82
CA ARG A 197 1.03 -0.93 -5.23
C ARG A 197 -0.27 -1.73 -5.29
N LEU A 198 -1.40 -1.01 -5.23
CA LEU A 198 -2.74 -1.60 -5.16
C LEU A 198 -3.00 -2.61 -6.27
N ASP A 199 -2.61 -2.31 -7.52
CA ASP A 199 -2.79 -3.23 -8.65
C ASP A 199 -2.02 -4.55 -8.47
N GLN A 200 -0.80 -4.48 -7.93
CA GLN A 200 0.02 -5.67 -7.68
C GLN A 200 -0.55 -6.49 -6.53
N ILE A 201 -1.05 -5.83 -5.48
CA ILE A 201 -1.72 -6.48 -4.35
C ILE A 201 -2.99 -7.18 -4.83
N GLN A 202 -3.79 -6.53 -5.67
CA GLN A 202 -4.98 -7.11 -6.26
C GLN A 202 -4.65 -8.32 -7.15
N ALA A 203 -3.62 -8.21 -8.01
CA ALA A 203 -3.16 -9.34 -8.82
C ALA A 203 -2.65 -10.51 -7.95
N PHE A 204 -1.96 -10.21 -6.85
CA PHE A 204 -1.51 -11.20 -5.88
C PHE A 204 -2.69 -11.90 -5.19
N LEU A 205 -3.67 -11.16 -4.69
CA LEU A 205 -4.90 -11.69 -4.10
C LEU A 205 -5.67 -12.61 -5.06
N ARG A 206 -5.70 -12.25 -6.35
CA ARG A 206 -6.32 -13.07 -7.40
C ARG A 206 -5.64 -14.42 -7.62
N SER A 207 -4.39 -14.56 -7.21
CA SER A 207 -3.64 -15.81 -7.36
C SER A 207 -3.85 -16.82 -6.24
N PHE A 208 -4.59 -16.46 -5.18
CA PHE A 208 -4.88 -17.39 -4.08
C PHE A 208 -5.67 -18.61 -4.55
N PRO A 209 -5.45 -19.78 -3.93
CA PRO A 209 -6.19 -20.98 -4.27
C PRO A 209 -7.68 -20.79 -3.96
N LYS A 210 -8.52 -21.05 -4.96
CA LYS A 210 -9.99 -20.95 -4.82
C LYS A 210 -10.57 -22.07 -3.97
N ARG A 211 -9.90 -23.23 -3.94
CA ARG A 211 -10.34 -24.44 -3.24
C ARG A 211 -9.18 -25.15 -2.57
N ILE A 212 -9.46 -25.77 -1.44
CA ILE A 212 -8.53 -26.63 -0.69
C ILE A 212 -9.32 -27.87 -0.24
N ASP A 213 -8.82 -29.06 -0.54
CA ASP A 213 -9.43 -30.32 -0.13
C ASP A 213 -8.53 -30.98 0.90
N PRO A 214 -8.80 -30.89 2.22
CA PRO A 214 -7.96 -31.50 3.25
C PRO A 214 -7.76 -33.03 3.11
N ARG A 215 -8.55 -33.71 2.27
CA ARG A 215 -8.35 -35.14 1.97
C ARG A 215 -7.25 -35.37 0.93
N LYS A 216 -6.98 -34.38 0.07
CA LYS A 216 -5.97 -34.42 -1.00
C LYS A 216 -4.76 -33.55 -0.68
N ASP A 217 -5.02 -32.36 -0.14
CA ASP A 217 -4.04 -31.39 0.33
C ASP A 217 -3.64 -31.74 1.77
N ARG A 218 -2.70 -32.68 1.91
CA ARG A 218 -2.23 -33.23 3.22
C ARG A 218 -1.62 -32.19 4.15
N GLU A 219 -1.31 -31.01 3.64
CA GLU A 219 -0.84 -29.86 4.41
C GLU A 219 -1.95 -29.23 5.27
N TRP A 220 -3.21 -29.60 5.01
CA TRP A 220 -4.39 -29.07 5.66
C TRP A 220 -5.17 -30.14 6.43
N ARG A 221 -5.85 -29.70 7.48
CA ARG A 221 -6.76 -30.50 8.29
C ARG A 221 -8.01 -29.69 8.63
N TYR A 222 -9.10 -30.39 8.94
CA TYR A 222 -10.30 -29.74 9.47
C TYR A 222 -10.03 -29.14 10.85
N ALA A 223 -10.58 -27.96 11.12
CA ALA A 223 -10.52 -27.35 12.44
C ALA A 223 -11.37 -28.16 13.43
N ARG A 224 -10.78 -28.54 14.57
CA ARG A 224 -11.34 -29.54 15.51
C ARG A 224 -12.60 -29.04 16.26
N ARG A 225 -12.89 -27.73 16.27
CA ARG A 225 -13.92 -27.10 17.13
C ARG A 225 -15.33 -27.03 16.55
N GLN A 226 -15.56 -27.28 15.27
CA GLN A 226 -16.95 -27.40 14.76
C GLN A 226 -17.64 -28.72 15.14
N ALA A 227 -16.92 -29.65 15.79
CA ALA A 227 -17.51 -30.87 16.32
C ALA A 227 -18.15 -30.68 17.72
N GLU A 228 -17.84 -29.61 18.45
CA GLU A 228 -18.27 -29.45 19.85
C GLU A 228 -18.55 -27.98 20.24
N ARG A 229 -19.86 -27.67 20.38
CA ARG A 229 -20.50 -26.64 21.25
C ARG A 229 -20.92 -25.27 20.70
N ASN A 230 -22.22 -25.03 20.93
CA ASN A 230 -22.85 -23.74 21.19
C ASN A 230 -22.13 -22.97 22.31
N ALA A 231 -21.67 -21.74 22.05
CA ALA A 231 -21.25 -20.77 23.07
C ALA A 231 -21.61 -19.33 22.64
N PRO A 232 -21.95 -18.44 23.60
CA PRO A 232 -22.52 -17.13 23.31
C PRO A 232 -21.49 -16.12 22.80
N VAL A 233 -22.00 -15.21 21.97
CA VAL A 233 -21.29 -14.21 21.17
C VAL A 233 -20.91 -13.00 22.02
N VAL A 234 -19.63 -12.62 22.03
CA VAL A 234 -19.16 -11.30 22.46
C VAL A 234 -19.02 -10.43 21.20
N THR A 235 -19.69 -9.28 21.17
CA THR A 235 -19.78 -8.37 20.02
C THR A 235 -18.73 -7.26 20.09
N SER A 236 -17.85 -7.18 19.09
CA SER A 236 -17.08 -5.98 18.77
C SER A 236 -17.52 -5.49 17.39
N PRO A 237 -17.98 -4.23 17.25
CA PRO A 237 -18.77 -3.77 16.10
C PRO A 237 -18.01 -3.61 14.76
N LEU A 238 -16.70 -3.86 14.70
CA LEU A 238 -15.90 -3.64 13.49
C LEU A 238 -15.64 -4.90 12.66
N PHE A 239 -15.90 -6.11 13.20
CA PHE A 239 -15.51 -7.38 12.55
C PHE A 239 -16.67 -8.35 12.27
N ASP A 240 -17.90 -7.99 12.66
CA ASP A 240 -19.04 -8.91 12.72
C ASP A 240 -19.60 -9.39 11.38
N GLN A 241 -19.05 -8.97 10.23
CA GLN A 241 -19.60 -9.35 8.91
C GLN A 241 -18.69 -10.19 7.99
N ARG A 242 -17.38 -10.36 8.22
CA ARG A 242 -16.48 -10.72 7.08
C ARG A 242 -15.58 -11.95 7.18
N ALA A 243 -15.25 -12.45 8.37
CA ALA A 243 -14.56 -13.74 8.51
C ALA A 243 -15.48 -14.74 9.21
N ALA A 244 -15.47 -16.00 8.78
CA ALA A 244 -15.99 -17.05 9.68
C ALA A 244 -15.14 -16.96 10.94
N ARG A 245 -15.77 -16.71 12.10
CA ARG A 245 -15.08 -16.38 13.37
C ARG A 245 -14.05 -17.44 13.80
N GLU A 246 -14.08 -18.63 13.20
CA GLU A 246 -13.00 -19.61 13.23
C GLU A 246 -12.77 -20.16 11.81
N ALA A 247 -11.50 -20.32 11.42
CA ALA A 247 -11.15 -20.94 10.14
C ALA A 247 -11.64 -22.40 10.10
N ALA A 248 -12.38 -22.78 9.04
CA ALA A 248 -12.93 -24.14 8.91
C ALA A 248 -11.84 -25.22 8.67
N ILE A 249 -10.69 -24.79 8.18
CA ILE A 249 -9.49 -25.61 8.00
C ILE A 249 -8.32 -24.90 8.64
N LEU A 250 -7.35 -25.69 9.09
CA LEU A 250 -6.07 -25.21 9.59
C LEU A 250 -4.98 -25.99 8.86
N PRO A 251 -3.80 -25.40 8.63
CA PRO A 251 -2.68 -26.20 8.22
C PRO A 251 -2.27 -27.20 9.33
N VAL A 252 -1.51 -28.21 8.98
CA VAL A 252 -1.09 -29.27 9.93
C VAL A 252 0.04 -28.79 10.83
N SER A 253 1.02 -28.07 10.28
CA SER A 253 2.14 -27.44 10.99
C SER A 253 2.69 -26.25 10.18
N PRO A 254 3.41 -25.30 10.80
CA PRO A 254 3.96 -24.14 10.09
C PRO A 254 4.79 -24.51 8.85
N GLU A 255 5.48 -25.65 8.89
CA GLU A 255 6.25 -26.21 7.78
C GLU A 255 5.32 -26.68 6.66
N ALA A 256 4.23 -27.39 7.00
CA ALA A 256 3.23 -27.82 6.03
C ALA A 256 2.54 -26.64 5.35
N TYR A 257 2.26 -25.57 6.10
CA TYR A 257 1.72 -24.33 5.55
C TYR A 257 2.67 -23.68 4.54
N THR A 258 3.94 -23.54 4.91
CA THR A 258 4.98 -23.00 4.02
C THR A 258 5.15 -23.87 2.77
N ALA A 259 5.17 -25.19 2.93
CA ALA A 259 5.25 -26.14 1.81
C ALA A 259 4.04 -26.01 0.86
N TYR A 260 2.83 -25.87 1.41
CA TYR A 260 1.62 -25.64 0.63
C TYR A 260 1.71 -24.35 -0.19
N LEU A 261 2.09 -23.24 0.44
CA LEU A 261 2.18 -21.95 -0.25
C LEU A 261 3.22 -21.95 -1.38
N ARG A 262 4.34 -22.68 -1.23
CA ARG A 262 5.30 -22.91 -2.32
C ARG A 262 4.68 -23.76 -3.44
N ARG A 263 3.97 -24.84 -3.10
CA ARG A 263 3.29 -25.70 -4.09
C ARG A 263 2.30 -24.94 -4.95
N VAL A 264 1.53 -24.02 -4.35
CA VAL A 264 0.56 -23.17 -5.07
C VAL A 264 1.17 -21.87 -5.61
N ALA A 265 2.50 -21.75 -5.62
CA ALA A 265 3.25 -20.60 -6.12
C ALA A 265 2.90 -19.25 -5.47
N ILE A 266 2.39 -19.26 -4.24
CA ILE A 266 2.16 -18.04 -3.43
C ILE A 266 3.46 -17.54 -2.81
N LEU A 267 4.33 -18.47 -2.40
CA LEU A 267 5.74 -18.19 -2.09
C LEU A 267 6.59 -18.47 -3.33
N GLY A 268 7.67 -17.72 -3.49
CA GLY A 268 8.67 -17.95 -4.52
C GLY A 268 9.27 -19.34 -4.42
N ALA A 269 9.67 -19.90 -5.57
CA ALA A 269 10.55 -21.07 -5.58
C ALA A 269 11.91 -20.67 -4.99
N VAL A 270 12.45 -21.49 -4.08
CA VAL A 270 13.81 -21.34 -3.56
C VAL A 270 14.80 -21.74 -4.65
#